data_AF-A0A0F9JVV6-F1
#
_entry.id   AF-A0A0F9JVV6-F1
#
_cell.length_a   1.000
_cell.length_b   1.000
_cell.length_c   1.000
_cell.angle_alpha   90.00
_cell.angle_beta   90.00
_cell.angle_gamma   90.00
#
_symmetry.space_group_name_H-M   'P 1'
#
loop_
_entity.id
_entity.type
_entity.pdbx_description
1 polymer ?
#
loop_
_entity_poly.entity_id
_entity_poly.type
_entity_poly.pdbx_seq_one_letter_code
_entity_poly.pdbx_strand_id
1 'polypeptide(L)'
;MTSEPIDKALERSHFSADWHYQLNCPICGFECTHQVGAVTAFTRPAGEDGETVVQLTGTATRLPVEESHNPSPRRDAVRISFTCENGCTFTMDLLQHKGTTFISFHGEEGDGEGPI
;
A
#
# COMPACT_ATOMS: atom_id res chain seq x y z
N MET A 1 8.65 -43.45 22.55
CA MET A 1 9.01 -42.09 22.10
C MET A 1 8.18 -41.79 20.88
N THR A 2 6.98 -41.25 21.10
CA THR A 2 6.01 -40.93 20.05
C THR A 2 6.27 -39.50 19.59
N SER A 3 6.81 -39.33 18.38
CA SER A 3 6.89 -38.03 17.73
C SER A 3 5.47 -37.53 17.47
N GLU A 4 5.07 -36.46 18.15
CA GLU A 4 3.83 -35.75 17.84
C GLU A 4 3.84 -35.30 16.36
N PRO A 5 2.73 -35.45 15.62
CA PRO A 5 2.65 -34.97 14.24
C PRO A 5 2.60 -33.44 14.19
N ILE A 6 3.09 -32.90 13.08
CA ILE A 6 3.26 -31.47 12.74
C ILE A 6 1.88 -30.81 12.47
N ASP A 7 0.90 -31.02 13.36
CA ASP A 7 -0.49 -30.56 13.15
C ASP A 7 -0.87 -29.31 13.97
N LYS A 8 -0.02 -28.86 14.91
CA LYS A 8 -0.34 -27.71 15.79
C LYS A 8 -0.02 -26.32 15.21
N ALA A 9 0.54 -26.22 14.01
CA ALA A 9 0.90 -24.92 13.40
C ALA A 9 -0.18 -24.34 12.48
N LEU A 10 -1.20 -25.12 12.09
CA LEU A 10 -2.22 -24.72 11.12
C LEU A 10 -3.55 -24.26 11.73
N GLU A 11 -3.68 -24.23 13.06
CA GLU A 11 -4.93 -23.86 13.76
C GLU A 11 -5.08 -22.36 14.09
N ARG A 12 -4.22 -21.46 13.58
CA ARG A 12 -4.33 -20.00 13.84
C ARG A 12 -4.35 -19.14 12.58
N SER A 13 -5.19 -19.47 11.61
CA SER A 13 -5.59 -18.48 10.60
C SER A 13 -7.09 -18.42 10.45
N HIS A 14 -7.76 -17.99 11.52
CA HIS A 14 -9.03 -17.29 11.37
C HIS A 14 -8.73 -15.96 10.64
N PHE A 15 -8.68 -15.99 9.31
CA PHE A 15 -8.81 -14.78 8.50
C PHE A 15 -10.28 -14.32 8.60
N SER A 16 -10.71 -13.88 9.78
CA SER A 16 -11.81 -12.91 9.83
C SER A 16 -11.22 -11.60 9.34
N ALA A 17 -11.95 -10.84 8.53
CA ALA A 17 -11.62 -9.44 8.29
C ALA A 17 -11.51 -8.76 9.67
N ASP A 18 -10.29 -8.54 10.12
CA ASP A 18 -10.00 -7.90 11.39
C ASP A 18 -10.18 -6.40 11.16
N TRP A 19 -11.35 -5.89 11.53
CA TRP A 19 -11.70 -4.48 11.39
C TRP A 19 -11.09 -3.60 12.48
N HIS A 20 -10.24 -4.12 13.38
CA HIS A 20 -9.67 -3.32 14.48
C HIS A 20 -8.66 -2.26 14.00
N TYR A 21 -8.14 -2.37 12.78
CA TYR A 21 -7.17 -1.43 12.21
C TYR A 21 -7.83 -0.57 11.13
N GLN A 22 -8.56 0.46 11.59
CA GLN A 22 -9.17 1.44 10.70
C GLN A 22 -8.14 2.45 10.19
N LEU A 23 -8.19 2.72 8.88
CA LEU A 23 -7.40 3.80 8.27
C LEU A 23 -8.18 5.12 8.36
N ASN A 24 -7.78 5.97 9.29
CA ASN A 24 -8.26 7.34 9.36
C ASN A 24 -7.47 8.22 8.40
N CYS A 25 -8.08 9.33 7.96
CA CYS A 25 -7.40 10.34 7.17
C CYS A 25 -6.17 10.84 7.94
N PRO A 26 -4.95 10.74 7.39
CA PRO A 26 -3.72 11.15 8.08
C PRO A 26 -3.61 12.68 8.25
N ILE A 27 -4.49 13.45 7.59
CA ILE A 27 -4.51 14.91 7.64
C ILE A 27 -5.50 15.38 8.70
N CYS A 28 -6.78 15.01 8.59
CA CYS A 28 -7.85 15.51 9.47
C CYS A 28 -8.35 14.51 10.52
N GLY A 29 -7.88 13.25 10.49
CA GLY A 29 -8.27 12.20 11.43
C GLY A 29 -9.64 11.55 11.17
N PHE A 30 -10.40 12.02 10.17
CA PHE A 30 -11.72 11.49 9.85
C PHE A 30 -11.67 10.07 9.31
N GLU A 31 -12.61 9.24 9.72
CA GLU A 31 -12.54 7.79 9.61
C GLU A 31 -13.16 7.22 8.33
N CYS A 32 -13.96 8.02 7.60
CA CYS A 32 -14.49 7.68 6.29
C CYS A 32 -13.48 8.04 5.20
N THR A 33 -12.71 7.05 4.77
CA THR A 33 -11.73 7.16 3.68
C THR A 33 -12.16 6.29 2.50
N HIS A 34 -12.00 6.79 1.28
CA HIS A 34 -12.38 6.12 0.04
C HIS A 34 -11.14 5.89 -0.81
N GLN A 35 -10.88 4.65 -1.21
CA GLN A 35 -9.87 4.36 -2.23
C GLN A 35 -10.34 4.95 -3.57
N VAL A 36 -9.46 5.70 -4.24
CA VAL A 36 -9.75 6.34 -5.52
C VAL A 36 -8.66 6.03 -6.55
N GLY A 37 -9.06 5.91 -7.80
CA GLY A 37 -8.15 5.64 -8.90
C GLY A 37 -7.60 4.20 -8.93
N ALA A 38 -6.49 4.02 -9.63
CA ALA A 38 -5.83 2.73 -9.77
C ALA A 38 -4.85 2.50 -8.62
N VAL A 39 -4.77 1.26 -8.13
CA VAL A 39 -3.66 0.82 -7.28
C VAL A 39 -2.42 0.68 -8.15
N THR A 40 -1.34 1.29 -7.72
CA THR A 40 -0.06 1.23 -8.42
C THR A 40 0.86 0.27 -7.70
N ALA A 41 1.13 -0.88 -8.31
CA ALA A 41 2.16 -1.81 -7.84
C ALA A 41 3.47 -1.53 -8.57
N PHE A 42 4.53 -1.31 -7.81
CA PHE A 42 5.90 -1.20 -8.30
C PHE A 42 6.56 -2.55 -8.06
N THR A 43 6.76 -3.32 -9.12
CA THR A 43 7.38 -4.64 -9.07
C THR A 43 8.75 -4.57 -9.72
N ARG A 44 9.78 -5.07 -9.05
CA ARG A 44 11.13 -5.06 -9.59
C ARG A 44 11.56 -6.47 -10.05
N PRO A 45 11.61 -6.73 -11.36
CA PRO A 45 11.96 -8.06 -11.88
C PRO A 45 13.43 -8.47 -11.70
N ALA A 46 14.37 -7.55 -11.41
CA ALA A 46 15.80 -7.86 -11.37
C ALA A 46 16.61 -7.07 -10.30
N GLY A 47 16.99 -7.73 -9.20
CA GLY A 47 18.14 -7.36 -8.35
C GLY A 47 18.13 -5.95 -7.75
N GLU A 48 19.26 -5.49 -7.20
CA GLU A 48 19.40 -4.17 -6.55
C GLU A 48 19.59 -3.00 -7.54
N ASP A 49 19.79 -3.27 -8.85
CA ASP A 49 20.06 -2.27 -9.91
C ASP A 49 19.20 -2.38 -11.21
N GLY A 50 18.10 -3.16 -11.25
CA GLY A 50 17.24 -3.31 -12.45
C GLY A 50 16.03 -2.37 -12.57
N GLU A 51 15.32 -2.46 -13.70
CA GLU A 51 14.08 -1.74 -14.07
C GLU A 51 12.94 -1.92 -13.05
N THR A 52 12.00 -0.97 -12.99
CA THR A 52 10.75 -1.10 -12.22
C THR A 52 9.55 -1.28 -13.15
N VAL A 53 8.76 -2.31 -12.92
CA VAL A 53 7.47 -2.54 -13.57
C VAL A 53 6.41 -1.83 -12.75
N VAL A 54 5.71 -0.89 -13.38
CA VAL A 54 4.57 -0.21 -12.77
C VAL A 54 3.30 -0.86 -13.31
N GLN A 55 2.52 -1.47 -12.43
CA GLN A 55 1.23 -2.04 -12.76
C GLN A 55 0.13 -1.15 -12.19
N LEU A 56 -0.53 -0.42 -13.08
CA LEU A 56 -1.82 0.23 -12.83
C LEU A 56 -2.88 -0.75 -13.32
N THR A 57 -3.97 -0.92 -12.58
CA THR A 57 -5.03 -1.92 -12.84
C THR A 57 -5.30 -2.18 -14.34
N GLY A 58 -4.90 -3.36 -14.82
CA GLY A 58 -5.14 -3.84 -16.19
C GLY A 58 -4.09 -3.50 -17.24
N THR A 59 -3.09 -2.65 -16.95
CA THR A 59 -2.01 -2.33 -17.90
C THR A 59 -0.67 -2.23 -17.16
N ALA A 60 0.29 -3.08 -17.55
CA ALA A 60 1.64 -3.03 -17.01
C ALA A 60 2.53 -2.21 -17.94
N THR A 61 3.18 -1.17 -17.41
CA THR A 61 4.16 -0.36 -18.12
C THR A 61 5.50 -0.51 -17.43
N ARG A 62 6.55 -0.81 -18.19
CA ARG A 62 7.92 -0.83 -17.66
C ARG A 62 8.49 0.57 -17.80
N LEU A 63 9.00 1.11 -16.70
CA LEU A 63 9.64 2.43 -16.67
C LEU A 63 11.05 2.29 -16.08
N PRO A 64 12.02 3.10 -16.54
CA PRO A 64 13.27 3.31 -15.81
C PRO A 64 12.98 3.65 -14.35
N VAL A 65 13.86 3.26 -13.42
CA VAL A 65 13.63 3.46 -11.97
C VAL A 65 13.43 4.93 -11.65
N GLU A 66 14.21 5.78 -12.29
CA GLU A 66 14.24 7.23 -12.20
C GLU A 66 12.90 7.86 -12.64
N GLU A 67 12.22 7.23 -13.59
CA GLU A 67 10.95 7.67 -14.17
C GLU A 67 9.74 6.97 -13.53
N SER A 68 9.97 5.86 -12.83
CA SER A 68 8.90 5.06 -12.21
C SER A 68 8.25 5.76 -11.02
N HIS A 69 8.91 6.75 -10.41
CA HIS A 69 8.49 7.36 -9.15
C HIS A 69 8.24 6.32 -8.03
N ASN A 70 8.94 5.18 -8.08
CA ASN A 70 8.83 4.13 -7.06
C ASN A 70 9.32 4.66 -5.70
N PRO A 71 8.44 4.74 -4.69
CA PRO A 71 8.81 5.21 -3.35
C PRO A 71 9.77 4.27 -2.61
N SER A 72 9.96 3.04 -3.11
CA SER A 72 10.94 2.06 -2.64
C SER A 72 11.95 1.74 -3.74
N PRO A 73 12.97 2.58 -3.98
CA PRO A 73 13.85 2.44 -5.15
C PRO A 73 14.63 1.12 -5.22
N ARG A 74 14.72 0.37 -4.12
CA ARG A 74 15.45 -0.91 -4.04
C ARG A 74 14.56 -2.14 -3.87
N ARG A 75 13.24 -1.99 -3.73
CA ARG A 75 12.30 -3.10 -3.47
C ARG A 75 10.95 -2.83 -4.15
N ASP A 76 10.06 -3.80 -4.04
CA ASP A 76 8.68 -3.61 -4.47
C ASP A 76 7.98 -2.58 -3.56
N ALA A 77 6.97 -1.93 -4.10
CA ALA A 77 6.10 -1.02 -3.37
C ALA A 77 4.67 -1.09 -3.88
N VAL A 78 3.73 -0.66 -3.05
CA VAL A 78 2.34 -0.44 -3.45
C VAL A 78 1.94 0.96 -3.05
N ARG A 79 1.36 1.72 -3.98
CA ARG A 79 0.75 3.02 -3.72
C ARG A 79 -0.75 2.96 -3.98
N ILE A 80 -1.52 3.46 -3.03
CA ILE A 80 -2.98 3.58 -3.12
C ILE A 80 -3.35 5.03 -2.83
N SER A 81 -4.19 5.62 -3.67
CA SER A 81 -4.72 6.97 -3.48
C SER A 81 -6.07 6.93 -2.78
N PHE A 82 -6.32 7.93 -1.93
CA PHE A 82 -7.54 8.06 -1.12
C PHE A 82 -8.07 9.49 -1.15
N THR A 83 -9.38 9.60 -0.96
CA THR A 83 -10.08 10.81 -0.51
C THR A 83 -10.72 10.54 0.85
N CYS A 84 -10.97 11.57 1.67
CA CYS A 84 -11.89 11.47 2.80
C CYS A 84 -13.12 12.35 2.58
N GLU A 85 -14.21 12.09 3.32
CA GLU A 85 -15.45 12.87 3.17
C GLU A 85 -15.28 14.35 3.56
N ASN A 86 -14.24 14.69 4.33
CA ASN A 86 -13.89 16.08 4.63
C ASN A 86 -13.12 16.79 3.49
N GLY A 87 -12.93 16.14 2.35
CA GLY A 87 -12.31 16.73 1.16
C GLY A 87 -10.79 16.64 1.09
N CYS A 88 -10.11 16.00 2.05
CA CYS A 88 -8.66 15.79 1.97
C CYS A 88 -8.31 14.71 0.93
N THR A 89 -7.16 14.86 0.28
CA THR A 89 -6.58 13.85 -0.61
C THR A 89 -5.26 13.36 -0.05
N PHE A 90 -5.03 12.05 -0.08
CA PHE A 90 -3.78 11.47 0.40
C PHE A 90 -3.45 10.15 -0.31
N THR A 91 -2.19 9.75 -0.26
CA THR A 91 -1.70 8.45 -0.71
C THR A 91 -1.15 7.66 0.46
N MET A 92 -1.30 6.34 0.38
CA MET A 92 -0.68 5.37 1.27
C MET A 92 0.32 4.54 0.49
N ASP A 93 1.55 4.50 0.99
CA ASP A 93 2.63 3.72 0.43
C ASP A 93 2.98 2.56 1.36
N LEU A 94 2.94 1.34 0.81
CA LEU A 94 3.48 0.14 1.44
C LEU A 94 4.90 -0.10 0.91
N LEU A 95 5.90 0.06 1.78
CA LEU A 95 7.31 0.06 1.41
C LEU A 95 8.08 -1.01 2.18
N GLN A 96 9.17 -1.52 1.60
CA GLN A 96 10.08 -2.43 2.31
C GLN A 96 11.51 -1.90 2.36
N HIS A 97 12.10 -1.89 3.55
CA HIS A 97 13.52 -1.63 3.75
C HIS A 97 14.14 -2.68 4.68
N LYS A 98 15.17 -3.40 4.17
CA LYS A 98 15.90 -4.46 4.90
C LYS A 98 15.00 -5.50 5.59
N GLY A 99 13.94 -5.93 4.90
CA GLY A 99 12.97 -6.92 5.41
C GLY A 99 11.93 -6.36 6.39
N THR A 100 11.98 -5.06 6.69
CA THR A 100 10.95 -4.37 7.48
C THR A 100 9.94 -3.70 6.53
N THR A 101 8.65 -3.85 6.82
CA THR A 101 7.57 -3.21 6.09
C THR A 101 7.16 -1.92 6.77
N PHE A 102 7.00 -0.86 5.99
CA PHE A 102 6.59 0.46 6.43
C PHE A 102 5.31 0.88 5.71
N ILE A 103 4.47 1.62 6.43
CA ILE A 103 3.32 2.32 5.88
C ILE A 103 3.63 3.81 5.98
N SER A 104 3.64 4.51 4.86
CA SER A 104 3.86 5.96 4.78
C SER A 104 2.65 6.65 4.19
N PHE A 105 2.37 7.86 4.66
CA PHE A 105 1.25 8.67 4.20
C PHE A 105 1.77 10.01 3.67
N HIS A 106 1.21 10.45 2.54
CA HIS A 106 1.50 11.73 1.92
C HIS A 106 0.19 12.37 1.51
N GLY A 107 -0.02 13.66 1.74
CA GLY A 107 -1.26 14.30 1.33
C GLY A 107 -1.28 15.80 1.57
N GLU A 108 -2.32 16.43 1.03
CA GLU A 108 -2.55 17.87 1.07
C GLU A 108 -3.97 18.14 1.57
N GLU A 109 -4.14 19.21 2.35
CA GLU A 109 -5.47 19.68 2.75
C GLU A 109 -6.25 20.12 1.51
N GLY A 110 -7.47 19.61 1.35
CA GLY A 110 -8.41 20.18 0.39
C GLY A 110 -8.92 21.52 0.92
N ASP A 111 -9.16 22.46 0.02
CA ASP A 111 -9.65 23.82 0.24
C ASP A 111 -11.12 23.91 0.74
N GLY A 112 -11.66 22.82 1.28
CA GLY A 112 -12.96 22.81 1.97
C GLY A 112 -14.19 22.84 1.05
N GLU A 113 -14.02 22.83 -0.27
CA GLU A 113 -15.11 22.66 -1.24
C GLU A 113 -15.25 21.18 -1.65
N GLY A 114 -15.58 20.32 -0.68
CA GLY A 114 -16.02 18.95 -0.96
C GLY A 114 -17.40 18.95 -1.65
N PRO A 115 -17.71 17.95 -2.49
CA PRO A 115 -18.99 17.93 -3.21
C PRO A 115 -20.15 17.70 -2.23
N ILE A 116 -21.17 18.56 -2.34
CA ILE A 116 -22.52 18.38 -1.77
C ILE A 116 -23.21 17.12 -2.31
#